data_AF-A0A523LZ68-F1
#
_entry.id   AF-A0A523LZ68-F1
#
_cell.length_a   1.000
_cell.length_b   1.000
_cell.length_c   1.000
_cell.angle_alpha   90.00
_cell.angle_beta   90.00
_cell.angle_gamma   90.00
#
_symmetry.space_group_name_H-M   'P 1'
#
loop_
_entity.id
_entity.type
_entity.pdbx_description
1 polymer ?
#
loop_
_entity_poly.entity_id
_entity_poly.type
_entity_poly.pdbx_seq_one_letter_code
_entity_poly.pdbx_strand_id
1 'polypeptide(L)'
;MGFAIFEQQPTSEAVRTFLGRAMGQPGSCPSVLITDHGSQFTDRGFGRWCRRRGIRRRFGAVGKHGSLSVIERLIRTLKKECTRKLVVPYDRIGLRQELSLFTEWYNGYRPHSTLDARTPDEVYFDLPPACRKPRIEPRQRWPRGSPCAGPQALVLGRRGQRLNLAVSYMARRNHLPIVELKKAA
;
A
#
# COMPACT_ATOMS: atom_id res chain seq x y z
N MET A 1 -4.66 -2.16 8.29
CA MET A 1 -5.29 -1.84 6.99
C MET A 1 -6.16 -3.01 6.52
N GLY A 2 -7.10 -2.82 5.57
CA GLY A 2 -7.97 -3.89 5.11
C GLY A 2 -8.44 -3.71 3.66
N PHE A 3 -8.79 -4.82 3.00
CA PHE A 3 -9.37 -4.84 1.65
C PHE A 3 -10.51 -5.87 1.59
N ALA A 4 -11.43 -5.69 0.64
CA ALA A 4 -12.47 -6.67 0.35
C ALA A 4 -12.69 -6.75 -1.15
N ILE A 5 -13.04 -7.96 -1.61
CA ILE A 5 -13.34 -8.27 -3.00
C ILE A 5 -14.79 -8.72 -3.06
N PHE A 6 -15.54 -8.08 -3.96
CA PHE A 6 -16.94 -8.36 -4.21
C PHE A 6 -17.09 -8.83 -5.66
N GLU A 7 -18.00 -9.76 -5.90
CA GLU A 7 -18.24 -10.32 -7.24
C GLU A 7 -18.86 -9.29 -8.19
N GLN A 8 -19.61 -8.35 -7.62
CA GLN A 8 -20.28 -7.26 -8.30
C GLN A 8 -20.18 -6.00 -7.45
N GLN A 9 -20.73 -4.90 -7.94
CA GLN A 9 -20.78 -3.66 -7.18
C GLN A 9 -21.45 -3.91 -5.80
N PRO A 10 -20.75 -3.63 -4.68
CA PRO A 10 -21.28 -3.93 -3.36
C PRO A 10 -22.41 -2.99 -2.98
N THR A 11 -23.37 -3.51 -2.21
CA THR A 11 -24.41 -2.68 -1.59
C THR A 11 -23.83 -1.80 -0.49
N SER A 12 -24.56 -0.74 -0.11
CA SER A 12 -24.23 0.07 1.08
C SER A 12 -24.07 -0.78 2.34
N GLU A 13 -24.86 -1.84 2.49
CA GLU A 13 -24.73 -2.78 3.61
C GLU A 13 -23.43 -3.57 3.56
N ALA A 14 -23.09 -4.16 2.42
CA ALA A 14 -21.85 -4.91 2.25
C ALA A 14 -20.62 -4.03 2.55
N VAL A 15 -20.63 -2.77 2.07
CA VAL A 15 -19.57 -1.79 2.37
C VAL A 15 -19.50 -1.48 3.87
N ARG A 16 -20.62 -1.19 4.53
CA ARG A 16 -20.65 -0.91 5.99
C ARG A 16 -20.14 -2.08 6.81
N THR A 17 -20.49 -3.31 6.43
CA THR A 17 -20.01 -4.53 7.09
C THR A 17 -18.50 -4.66 6.95
N PHE A 18 -17.97 -4.46 5.75
CA PHE A 18 -16.52 -4.46 5.53
C PHE A 18 -15.81 -3.37 6.33
N LEU A 19 -16.26 -2.11 6.21
CA LEU A 19 -15.65 -0.99 6.93
C LEU A 19 -15.73 -1.18 8.45
N GLY A 20 -16.84 -1.71 8.96
CA GLY A 20 -17.00 -2.03 10.38
C GLY A 20 -15.97 -3.05 10.89
N ARG A 21 -15.64 -4.07 10.08
CA ARG A 21 -14.59 -5.04 10.39
C ARG A 21 -13.20 -4.41 10.28
N ALA A 22 -12.94 -3.67 9.21
CA ALA A 22 -11.65 -3.02 8.98
C ALA A 22 -11.32 -1.95 10.04
N MET A 23 -12.33 -1.26 10.56
CA MET A 23 -12.23 -0.25 11.61
C MET A 23 -12.37 -0.82 13.04
N GLY A 24 -12.45 -2.14 13.19
CA GLY A 24 -12.64 -2.80 14.48
C GLY A 24 -11.39 -2.77 15.38
N GLN A 25 -10.23 -2.43 14.83
CA GLN A 25 -8.98 -2.35 15.58
C GLN A 25 -8.85 -0.97 16.28
N PRO A 26 -8.34 -0.89 17.52
CA PRO A 26 -8.07 0.39 18.16
C PRO A 26 -7.23 1.32 17.27
N GLY A 27 -7.61 2.61 17.18
CA GLY A 27 -6.91 3.59 16.34
C GLY A 27 -7.21 3.53 14.84
N SER A 28 -8.03 2.58 14.35
CA SER A 28 -8.31 2.41 12.92
C SER A 28 -9.55 3.14 12.39
N CYS A 29 -10.34 3.80 13.26
CA CYS A 29 -11.52 4.54 12.86
C CYS A 29 -11.14 5.97 12.38
N PRO A 30 -11.35 6.31 11.10
CA PRO A 30 -10.97 7.63 10.58
C PRO A 30 -11.97 8.71 10.97
N SER A 31 -11.49 9.93 11.22
CA SER A 31 -12.35 11.11 11.43
C SER A 31 -13.07 11.56 10.16
N VAL A 32 -12.49 11.29 8.98
CA VAL A 32 -13.04 11.65 7.68
C VAL A 32 -12.95 10.45 6.72
N LEU A 33 -14.04 10.15 6.03
CA LEU A 33 -14.05 9.19 4.93
C LEU A 33 -14.31 9.91 3.61
N ILE A 34 -13.41 9.74 2.65
CA ILE A 34 -13.50 10.34 1.31
C ILE A 34 -13.95 9.26 0.32
N THR A 35 -15.06 9.49 -0.38
CA THR A 35 -15.60 8.54 -1.37
C THR A 35 -16.00 9.25 -2.66
N ASP A 36 -16.26 8.50 -3.72
CA ASP A 36 -17.00 9.02 -4.87
C ASP A 36 -18.51 9.10 -4.56
N HIS A 37 -19.28 9.53 -5.57
CA HIS A 37 -20.74 9.65 -5.52
C HIS A 37 -21.48 8.33 -5.80
N GLY A 38 -20.82 7.17 -5.70
CA GLY A 38 -21.45 5.87 -5.89
C GLY A 38 -22.67 5.66 -4.98
N SER A 39 -23.67 4.92 -5.47
CA SER A 39 -24.93 4.67 -4.77
C SER A 39 -24.74 4.06 -3.37
N GLN A 40 -23.72 3.21 -3.22
CA GLN A 40 -23.34 2.62 -1.94
C GLN A 40 -22.90 3.65 -0.89
N PHE A 41 -22.39 4.81 -1.32
CA PHE A 41 -21.90 5.87 -0.43
C PHE A 41 -22.90 7.02 -0.28
N THR A 42 -23.78 7.23 -1.26
CA THR A 42 -24.86 8.23 -1.18
C THR A 42 -26.09 7.72 -0.45
N ASP A 43 -26.21 6.41 -0.21
CA ASP A 43 -27.26 5.78 0.58
C ASP A 43 -27.45 6.44 1.98
N ARG A 44 -28.73 6.56 2.38
CA ARG A 44 -29.12 7.12 3.69
C ARG A 44 -28.61 6.25 4.83
N GLY A 45 -28.60 4.93 4.66
CA GLY A 45 -28.06 3.97 5.63
C GLY A 45 -26.56 4.14 5.85
N PHE A 46 -25.80 4.39 4.79
CA PHE A 46 -24.38 4.75 4.86
C PHE A 46 -24.16 6.04 5.64
N GLY A 47 -24.91 7.10 5.32
CA GLY A 47 -24.86 8.38 6.03
C GLY A 47 -25.14 8.26 7.53
N ARG A 48 -26.18 7.50 7.92
CA ARG A 48 -26.50 7.21 9.33
C ARG A 48 -25.40 6.43 10.03
N TRP A 49 -24.78 5.47 9.34
CA TRP A 49 -23.70 4.65 9.90
C TRP A 49 -22.44 5.48 10.19
N CYS A 50 -22.05 6.36 9.26
CA CYS A 50 -20.93 7.29 9.48
C CYS A 50 -21.16 8.23 10.66
N ARG A 51 -22.35 8.85 10.74
CA ARG A 51 -22.70 9.77 11.85
C ARG A 51 -22.61 9.10 13.21
N ARG A 52 -23.14 7.88 13.34
CA ARG A 52 -23.08 7.10 14.59
C ARG A 52 -21.66 6.77 15.04
N ARG A 53 -20.69 6.77 14.12
CA ARG A 53 -19.28 6.51 14.40
C ARG A 53 -18.42 7.78 14.46
N GLY A 54 -19.03 8.96 14.39
CA GLY A 54 -18.31 10.23 14.35
C GLY A 54 -17.52 10.48 13.06
N ILE A 55 -17.80 9.73 11.98
CA ILE A 55 -17.08 9.82 10.71
C ILE A 55 -17.72 10.91 9.85
N ARG A 56 -16.95 11.96 9.52
CA ARG A 56 -17.37 12.97 8.54
C ARG A 56 -17.22 12.41 7.12
N ARG A 57 -18.29 12.41 6.34
CA ARG A 57 -18.22 12.02 4.92
C ARG A 57 -17.79 13.21 4.07
N ARG A 58 -16.90 12.98 3.12
CA ARG A 58 -16.55 13.94 2.07
C ARG A 58 -16.63 13.23 0.72
N PHE A 59 -17.25 13.88 -0.25
CA PHE A 59 -17.26 13.38 -1.60
C PHE A 59 -16.11 13.96 -2.41
N GLY A 60 -15.62 13.18 -3.38
CA GLY A 60 -14.73 13.71 -4.39
C GLY A 60 -15.40 14.83 -5.18
N ALA A 61 -14.67 15.90 -5.47
CA ALA A 61 -15.24 17.02 -6.19
C ALA A 61 -15.50 16.64 -7.66
N VAL A 62 -16.75 16.75 -8.09
CA VAL A 62 -17.16 16.46 -9.47
C VAL A 62 -16.39 17.38 -10.42
N GLY A 63 -15.77 16.79 -11.45
CA GLY A 63 -15.00 17.54 -12.45
C GLY A 63 -13.67 18.10 -11.96
N LYS A 64 -13.23 17.81 -10.72
CA LYS A 64 -11.92 18.24 -10.19
C LYS A 64 -11.02 17.04 -9.93
N HIS A 65 -9.81 17.11 -10.45
CA HIS A 65 -8.78 16.12 -10.18
C HIS A 65 -8.21 16.31 -8.76
N GLY A 66 -8.00 15.21 -8.03
CA GLY A 66 -7.20 15.23 -6.79
C GLY A 66 -7.84 14.59 -5.58
N SER A 67 -9.17 14.71 -5.37
CA SER A 67 -9.79 14.19 -4.14
C SER A 67 -9.80 12.67 -4.03
N LEU A 68 -9.70 11.97 -5.16
CA LEU A 68 -9.64 10.51 -5.26
C LEU A 68 -8.35 10.03 -5.93
N SER A 69 -7.38 10.91 -6.16
CA SER A 69 -6.15 10.58 -6.91
C SER A 69 -5.36 9.46 -6.24
N VAL A 70 -5.40 9.36 -4.92
CA VAL A 70 -4.75 8.29 -4.15
C VAL A 70 -5.33 6.92 -4.49
N ILE A 71 -6.65 6.77 -4.47
CA ILE A 71 -7.31 5.50 -4.79
C ILE A 71 -7.21 5.19 -6.30
N GLU A 72 -7.30 6.19 -7.16
CA GLU A 72 -7.09 6.04 -8.61
C GLU A 72 -5.66 5.56 -8.93
N ARG A 73 -4.66 6.11 -8.22
CA ARG A 73 -3.27 5.67 -8.33
C ARG A 73 -3.11 4.23 -7.87
N LEU A 74 -3.72 3.83 -6.76
CA LEU A 74 -3.74 2.44 -6.29
C LEU A 74 -4.35 1.51 -7.35
N ILE A 75 -5.54 1.82 -7.85
CA ILE A 75 -6.23 1.01 -8.87
C ILE A 75 -5.39 0.90 -10.15
N ARG A 76 -4.75 2.00 -10.59
CA ARG A 76 -3.85 1.98 -11.75
C ARG A 76 -2.66 1.07 -11.52
N THR A 77 -2.04 1.14 -10.34
CA THR A 77 -0.90 0.29 -9.97
C THR A 77 -1.32 -1.17 -9.90
N LEU A 78 -2.42 -1.49 -9.22
CA LEU A 78 -3.00 -2.85 -9.17
C LEU A 78 -3.18 -3.43 -10.57
N LYS A 79 -3.79 -2.66 -11.48
CA LYS A 79 -3.98 -3.10 -12.87
C LYS A 79 -2.65 -3.36 -13.58
N LYS A 80 -1.68 -2.46 -13.42
CA LYS A 80 -0.39 -2.52 -14.13
C LYS A 80 0.51 -3.65 -13.60
N GLU A 81 0.59 -3.80 -12.29
CA GLU A 81 1.56 -4.65 -11.60
C GLU A 81 0.98 -6.02 -11.25
N CYS A 82 -0.35 -6.18 -11.14
CA CYS A 82 -1.02 -7.47 -10.89
C CYS A 82 -1.88 -7.90 -12.08
N THR A 83 -3.07 -7.32 -12.28
CA THR A 83 -4.08 -7.96 -13.16
C THR A 83 -3.66 -8.08 -14.62
N ARG A 84 -2.85 -7.15 -15.16
CA ARG A 84 -2.30 -7.23 -16.53
C ARG A 84 -1.08 -8.14 -16.66
N LYS A 85 -0.58 -8.68 -15.55
CA LYS A 85 0.53 -9.65 -15.49
C LYS A 85 0.04 -11.10 -15.38
N LEU A 86 -1.25 -11.28 -15.11
CA LEU A 86 -1.91 -12.59 -15.03
C LEU A 86 -2.34 -13.05 -16.43
N VAL A 87 -2.15 -14.34 -16.75
CA VAL A 87 -2.60 -14.97 -18.01
C VAL A 87 -4.02 -15.55 -17.84
N VAL A 88 -4.87 -15.49 -18.88
CA VAL A 88 -6.33 -15.80 -18.83
C VAL A 88 -6.63 -17.32 -18.80
N PRO A 89 -7.74 -17.82 -18.20
CA PRO A 89 -8.62 -17.24 -17.18
C PRO A 89 -8.42 -17.89 -15.81
N TYR A 90 -8.18 -17.07 -14.80
CA TYR A 90 -8.22 -17.51 -13.39
C TYR A 90 -9.67 -17.66 -12.94
N ASP A 91 -9.98 -18.74 -12.23
CA ASP A 91 -11.23 -18.87 -11.51
C ASP A 91 -11.33 -17.80 -10.38
N ARG A 92 -12.52 -17.65 -9.81
CA ARG A 92 -12.79 -16.61 -8.80
C ARG A 92 -11.92 -16.75 -7.56
N ILE A 93 -11.61 -17.97 -7.14
CA ILE A 93 -10.79 -18.25 -5.96
C ILE A 93 -9.34 -17.84 -6.27
N GLY A 94 -8.83 -18.23 -7.43
CA GLY A 94 -7.51 -17.83 -7.92
C GLY A 94 -7.35 -16.31 -7.99
N LEU A 95 -8.31 -15.60 -8.60
CA LEU A 95 -8.27 -14.13 -8.69
C LEU A 95 -8.27 -13.48 -7.30
N ARG A 96 -9.09 -13.98 -6.38
CA ARG A 96 -9.13 -13.47 -5.00
C ARG A 96 -7.78 -13.66 -4.31
N GLN A 97 -7.15 -14.81 -4.48
CA GLN A 97 -5.82 -15.08 -3.94
C GLN A 97 -4.78 -14.11 -4.50
N GLU A 98 -4.74 -13.90 -5.83
CA GLU A 98 -3.77 -13.00 -6.45
C GLU A 98 -3.95 -11.54 -5.99
N LEU A 99 -5.20 -11.07 -5.88
CA LEU A 99 -5.50 -9.74 -5.35
C LEU A 99 -5.12 -9.61 -3.86
N SER A 100 -5.21 -10.70 -3.10
CA SER A 100 -4.83 -10.74 -1.69
C SER A 100 -3.31 -10.66 -1.53
N LEU A 101 -2.57 -11.47 -2.30
CA LEU A 101 -1.10 -11.45 -2.35
C LEU A 101 -0.57 -10.10 -2.82
N PHE A 102 -1.19 -9.50 -3.84
CA PHE A 102 -0.83 -8.15 -4.28
C PHE A 102 -1.06 -7.13 -3.16
N THR A 103 -2.16 -7.22 -2.43
CA THR A 103 -2.46 -6.27 -1.35
C THR A 103 -1.46 -6.38 -0.21
N GLU A 104 -1.09 -7.60 0.19
CA GLU A 104 -0.05 -7.86 1.19
C GLU A 104 1.31 -7.33 0.72
N TRP A 105 1.69 -7.64 -0.52
CA TRP A 105 2.93 -7.15 -1.10
C TRP A 105 2.98 -5.61 -1.20
N TYR A 106 1.90 -4.99 -1.68
CA TYR A 106 1.79 -3.55 -1.85
C TYR A 106 1.94 -2.81 -0.53
N ASN A 107 1.31 -3.31 0.54
CA ASN A 107 1.32 -2.64 1.84
C ASN A 107 2.59 -2.93 2.65
N GLY A 108 3.12 -4.15 2.58
CA GLY A 108 4.21 -4.61 3.43
C GLY A 108 5.61 -4.52 2.83
N TYR A 109 5.74 -4.58 1.51
CA TYR A 109 7.04 -4.78 0.85
C TYR A 109 7.37 -3.74 -0.22
N ARG A 110 6.37 -3.15 -0.86
CA ARG A 110 6.55 -2.19 -1.95
C ARG A 110 6.89 -0.80 -1.39
N PRO A 111 8.06 -0.20 -1.70
CA PRO A 111 8.36 1.17 -1.30
C PRO A 111 7.59 2.21 -2.13
N HIS A 112 7.19 3.33 -1.51
CA HIS A 112 6.44 4.41 -2.16
C HIS A 112 7.21 5.72 -2.15
N SER A 113 7.42 6.32 -3.32
CA SER A 113 8.09 7.64 -3.43
C SER A 113 7.32 8.75 -2.72
N THR A 114 5.98 8.70 -2.74
CA THR A 114 5.12 9.65 -2.00
C THR A 114 5.18 9.47 -0.48
N LEU A 115 5.79 8.39 0.00
CA LEU A 115 6.00 8.07 1.41
C LEU A 115 7.50 8.04 1.77
N ASP A 116 8.35 8.73 1.02
CA ASP A 116 9.80 8.77 1.26
C ASP A 116 10.46 7.38 1.27
N ALA A 117 10.07 6.54 0.32
CA ALA A 117 10.50 5.13 0.19
C ALA A 117 10.09 4.23 1.38
N ARG A 118 9.09 4.63 2.16
CA ARG A 118 8.41 3.76 3.13
C ARG A 118 7.31 2.94 2.48
N THR A 119 6.92 1.85 3.12
CA THR A 119 5.73 1.08 2.75
C THR A 119 4.48 1.67 3.43
N PRO A 120 3.27 1.41 2.90
CA PRO A 120 2.03 1.81 3.55
C PRO A 120 1.89 1.28 4.98
N ASP A 121 2.30 0.04 5.25
CA ASP A 121 2.23 -0.53 6.61
C ASP A 121 3.21 0.15 7.56
N GLU A 122 4.42 0.51 7.10
CA GLU A 122 5.38 1.27 7.90
C GLU A 122 4.81 2.63 8.34
N VAL A 123 4.09 3.32 7.46
CA VAL A 123 3.46 4.60 7.79
C VAL A 123 2.21 4.42 8.65
N TYR A 124 1.35 3.46 8.32
CA TYR A 124 0.07 3.27 8.99
C TYR A 124 0.22 2.76 10.42
N PHE A 125 1.17 1.86 10.67
CA PHE A 125 1.41 1.25 11.99
C PHE A 125 2.59 1.90 12.74
N ASP A 126 3.15 2.99 12.22
CA ASP A 126 4.33 3.68 12.78
C ASP A 126 5.51 2.72 13.03
N LEU A 127 5.76 1.83 12.08
CA LEU A 127 6.85 0.86 12.18
C LEU A 127 8.19 1.51 11.81
N PRO A 128 9.31 1.08 12.41
CA PRO A 128 10.64 1.52 12.01
C PRO A 128 10.88 1.24 10.51
N PRO A 129 11.04 2.27 9.67
CA PRO A 129 11.06 2.06 8.23
C PRO A 129 12.37 1.45 7.75
N ALA A 130 12.29 0.47 6.86
CA ALA A 130 13.43 -0.22 6.29
C ALA A 130 14.39 0.75 5.59
N CYS A 131 13.87 1.80 4.94
CA CYS A 131 14.68 2.80 4.25
C CYS A 131 15.61 3.61 5.18
N ARG A 132 15.34 3.65 6.50
CA ARG A 132 16.20 4.34 7.49
C ARG A 132 17.21 3.41 8.18
N LYS A 133 17.15 2.10 7.94
CA LYS A 133 18.14 1.16 8.48
C LYS A 133 19.53 1.49 7.94
N PRO A 134 20.60 1.19 8.70
CA PRO A 134 21.95 1.42 8.21
C PRO A 134 22.20 0.82 6.83
N ARG A 135 22.62 1.65 5.87
CA ARG A 135 22.80 1.28 4.47
C ARG A 135 24.19 0.71 4.22
N ILE A 136 24.29 -0.21 3.27
CA ILE A 136 25.57 -0.68 2.74
C ILE A 136 26.04 0.33 1.68
N GLU A 137 27.26 0.87 1.80
CA GLU A 137 27.81 1.84 0.85
C GLU A 137 28.93 1.19 0.01
N PRO A 138 28.65 0.82 -1.25
CA PRO A 138 29.65 0.20 -2.10
C PRO A 138 30.73 1.16 -2.61
N ARG A 139 30.52 2.46 -2.54
CA ARG A 139 31.47 3.45 -3.05
C ARG A 139 32.39 3.93 -1.92
N GLN A 140 33.67 3.59 -2.02
CA GLN A 140 34.68 3.84 -0.98
C GLN A 140 34.76 5.31 -0.54
N ARG A 141 34.66 6.25 -1.49
CA ARG A 141 34.85 7.69 -1.24
C ARG A 141 33.53 8.47 -1.14
N TRP A 142 32.37 7.80 -1.09
CA TRP A 142 31.10 8.52 -1.09
C TRP A 142 30.88 9.31 0.21
N PRO A 143 30.51 10.60 0.15
CA PRO A 143 30.19 11.38 1.34
C PRO A 143 28.94 10.85 2.04
N ARG A 144 28.96 10.80 3.38
CA ARG A 144 27.80 10.36 4.16
C ARG A 144 26.59 11.26 3.92
N GLY A 145 26.79 12.58 3.97
CA GLY A 145 25.76 13.62 3.80
C GLY A 145 25.38 13.95 2.36
N SER A 146 25.73 13.10 1.38
CA SER A 146 25.41 13.38 -0.03
C SER A 146 23.89 13.42 -0.24
N PRO A 147 23.32 14.40 -0.98
CA PRO A 147 21.88 14.48 -1.23
C PRO A 147 21.30 13.21 -1.87
N CYS A 148 22.06 12.53 -2.72
CA CYS A 148 21.62 11.28 -3.35
C CYS A 148 21.66 10.06 -2.40
N ALA A 149 22.12 10.25 -1.16
CA ALA A 149 22.07 9.24 -0.10
C ALA A 149 20.83 9.42 0.79
N GLY A 150 19.82 10.19 0.34
CA GLY A 150 18.52 10.30 0.99
C GLY A 150 17.72 8.99 0.94
N PRO A 151 17.06 8.56 2.03
CA PRO A 151 17.13 9.14 3.38
C PRO A 151 18.53 8.95 3.99
N GLN A 152 19.03 9.96 4.72
CA GLN A 152 20.39 10.04 5.29
C GLN A 152 20.65 8.97 6.38
N ALA A 153 20.55 7.70 6.01
CA ALA A 153 20.76 6.56 6.89
C ALA A 153 22.25 6.35 7.14
N LEU A 154 22.58 5.88 8.34
CA LEU A 154 23.95 5.56 8.73
C LEU A 154 24.56 4.51 7.80
N VAL A 155 25.88 4.53 7.62
CA VAL A 155 26.58 3.48 6.86
C VAL A 155 26.83 2.29 7.79
N LEU A 156 26.41 1.09 7.35
CA LEU A 156 26.67 -0.16 8.05
C LEU A 156 28.16 -0.54 7.91
N GLY A 157 28.97 -0.28 8.95
CA GLY A 157 30.39 -0.56 8.93
C GLY A 157 31.20 0.43 8.09
N ARG A 158 31.98 -0.06 7.12
CA ARG A 158 32.90 0.74 6.28
C ARG A 158 32.32 0.96 4.88
N ARG A 159 32.71 2.06 4.22
CA ARG A 159 32.43 2.31 2.80
C ARG A 159 33.30 1.40 1.92
N GLY A 160 32.89 1.18 0.67
CA GLY A 160 33.61 0.30 -0.26
C GLY A 160 33.21 -1.18 -0.14
N GLN A 161 32.08 -1.46 0.51
CA GLN A 161 31.62 -2.83 0.72
C GLN A 161 30.93 -3.39 -0.52
N ARG A 162 31.21 -4.65 -0.85
CA ARG A 162 30.40 -5.36 -1.83
C ARG A 162 29.04 -5.74 -1.21
N LEU A 163 28.00 -5.68 -2.03
CA LEU A 163 26.65 -6.04 -1.65
C LEU A 163 26.10 -7.11 -2.59
N ASN A 164 25.23 -7.95 -2.06
CA ASN A 164 24.44 -8.92 -2.80
C ASN A 164 22.99 -8.41 -2.85
N LEU A 165 22.46 -8.30 -4.07
CA LEU A 165 21.06 -8.03 -4.32
C LEU A 165 20.30 -9.37 -4.32
N ALA A 166 19.57 -9.66 -3.24
CA ALA A 166 18.74 -10.84 -3.14
C ALA A 166 17.30 -10.47 -3.53
N VAL A 167 16.81 -11.09 -4.60
CA VAL A 167 15.42 -10.92 -5.05
C VAL A 167 14.68 -12.23 -4.81
N SER A 168 13.68 -12.18 -3.92
CA SER A 168 12.69 -13.24 -3.74
C SER A 168 11.33 -12.76 -4.24
N TYR A 169 10.31 -13.62 -4.19
CA TYR A 169 9.01 -13.35 -4.78
C TYR A 169 7.88 -13.79 -3.86
N MET A 170 6.91 -12.90 -3.63
CA MET A 170 5.75 -13.16 -2.78
C MET A 170 5.01 -14.40 -3.28
N ALA A 171 4.97 -15.46 -2.47
CA ALA A 171 4.39 -16.75 -2.82
C ALA A 171 4.80 -17.26 -4.22
N ARG A 172 6.05 -17.06 -4.64
CA ARG A 172 6.59 -17.44 -5.97
C ARG A 172 5.96 -16.69 -7.17
N ARG A 173 5.31 -15.55 -6.96
CA ARG A 173 4.78 -14.69 -8.04
C ARG A 173 5.87 -13.76 -8.55
N ASN A 174 6.41 -14.04 -9.73
CA ASN A 174 7.50 -13.24 -10.34
C ASN A 174 7.18 -11.75 -10.48
N HIS A 175 5.89 -11.39 -10.55
CA HIS A 175 5.45 -9.99 -10.65
C HIS A 175 5.37 -9.26 -9.29
N LEU A 176 5.61 -9.95 -8.17
CA LEU A 176 5.59 -9.41 -6.80
C LEU A 176 6.97 -9.60 -6.13
N PRO A 177 8.02 -8.86 -6.56
CA PRO A 177 9.37 -9.04 -6.06
C PRO A 177 9.55 -8.47 -4.65
N ILE A 178 10.31 -9.17 -3.82
CA ILE A 178 10.80 -8.71 -2.52
C ILE A 178 12.32 -8.56 -2.64
N VAL A 179 12.81 -7.34 -2.40
CA VAL A 179 14.22 -7.00 -2.64
C VAL A 179 14.92 -6.78 -1.30
N GLU A 180 15.99 -7.53 -1.07
CA GLU A 180 16.85 -7.40 0.10
C GLU A 180 18.28 -7.09 -0.33
N LEU A 181 18.93 -6.17 0.41
CA LEU A 181 20.36 -5.88 0.25
C LEU A 181 21.13 -6.55 1.39
N LYS A 182 22.05 -7.45 1.04
CA LYS A 182 22.92 -8.14 1.99
C LYS A 182 24.36 -7.75 1.74
N LYS A 183 25.19 -7.77 2.78
CA LYS A 183 26.64 -7.62 2.62
C LYS A 183 27.16 -8.88 1.90
N ALA A 184 28.01 -8.70 0.89
CA ALA A 184 28.70 -9.83 0.29
C ALA A 184 29.74 -10.39 1.27
N ALA A 185 29.91 -11.72 1.28
CA ALA A 185 30.96 -12.39 2.05
C ALA A 185 32.35 -11.97 1.53
#